data_AF-X0U329-F1
#
_entry.id   AF-X0U329-F1
#
_cell.length_a   1.000
_cell.length_b   1.000
_cell.length_c   1.000
_cell.angle_alpha   90.00
_cell.angle_beta   90.00
_cell.angle_gamma   90.00
#
_symmetry.space_group_name_H-M   'P 1'
#
loop_
_entity.id
_entity.type
_entity.pdbx_description
1 polymer ?
#
loop_
_entity_poly.entity_id
_entity_poly.type
_entity_poly.pdbx_seq_one_letter_code
_entity_poly.pdbx_strand_id
1 'polypeptide(L)' 'MPLTNRLGAEFIGTFWLVLGGCGSAVLAAAFPNVGIGLLGVAFAFGLTVLTMAYAIGHVS' A
#
# COMPACT_ATOMS: atom_id res chain seq x y z
N MET A 1 -17.48 -4.74 15.81
CA MET A 1 -16.76 -3.47 15.65
C MET A 1 -17.77 -2.39 15.28
N PRO A 2 -17.75 -1.21 15.91
CA PRO A 2 -18.57 -0.08 15.48
C PRO A 2 -18.19 0.31 14.05
N LEU A 3 -19.16 0.81 13.27
CA LEU A 3 -18.98 1.16 11.86
C LEU A 3 -17.81 2.14 11.66
N THR A 4 -17.63 3.08 12.59
CA THR A 4 -16.52 4.04 12.59
C THR A 4 -15.14 3.37 12.59
N ASN A 5 -14.98 2.25 13.31
CA ASN A 5 -13.69 1.53 13.35
C ASN A 5 -13.39 0.83 12.03
N ARG A 6 -14.41 0.28 11.36
CA ARG A 6 -14.27 -0.34 10.04
C ARG A 6 -13.90 0.70 8.98
N LEU A 7 -14.61 1.82 8.96
CA LEU A 7 -14.33 2.92 8.04
C LEU A 7 -12.94 3.53 8.27
N GLY A 8 -12.53 3.68 9.53
CA GLY A 8 -11.18 4.13 9.87
C GLY A 8 -10.11 3.14 9.39
N ALA A 9 -10.35 1.84 9.54
CA ALA A 9 -9.46 0.79 9.05
C ALA A 9 -9.35 0.83 7.51
N GLU A 10 -10.46 0.87 6.78
CA GLU A 10 -10.47 0.97 5.32
C GLU A 10 -9.76 2.24 4.81
N PHE A 11 -9.96 3.38 5.49
CA PHE A 11 -9.30 4.63 5.13
C PHE A 11 -7.79 4.53 5.26
N ILE A 12 -7.28 4.01 6.38
CA ILE A 12 -5.84 3.85 6.60
C ILE A 12 -5.25 2.78 5.68
N GLY A 13 -5.97 1.69 5.44
CA GLY A 13 -5.57 0.64 4.50
C GLY A 13 -5.42 1.16 3.07
N THR A 14 -6.42 1.90 2.59
CA THR A 14 -6.42 2.47 1.24
C THR A 14 -5.37 3.57 1.10
N PHE A 15 -5.21 4.40 2.13
CA PHE A 15 -4.15 5.40 2.17
C PHE A 15 -2.76 4.76 2.06
N TRP A 16 -2.51 3.67 2.79
CA TRP A 16 -1.24 2.94 2.72
C TRP A 16 -1.00 2.30 1.34
N LEU A 17 -2.04 1.73 0.74
CA LEU A 17 -1.99 1.17 -0.61
C LEU A 17 -1.58 2.22 -1.64
N VAL A 18 -2.22 3.38 -1.63
CA VAL A 18 -1.92 4.46 -2.58
C VAL A 18 -0.56 5.08 -2.31
N LEU A 19 -0.23 5.36 -1.05
CA LEU A 19 1.04 5.97 -0.68
C LEU A 19 2.21 5.06 -1.02
N GLY A 20 2.16 3.77 -0.68
CA GLY A 20 3.22 2.83 -0.99
C GLY A 20 3.27 2.44 -2.47
N GLY A 21 2.12 2.07 -3.06
CA GLY A 21 2.03 1.64 -4.45
C GLY A 21 2.35 2.77 -5.43
N CYS A 22 1.52 3.82 -5.46
CA CYS A 22 1.73 4.96 -6.36
C CYS A 22 2.98 5.75 -6.01
N GLY A 23 3.34 5.86 -4.73
CA GLY A 23 4.59 6.50 -4.31
C GLY A 23 5.82 5.77 -4.84
N SER A 24 5.86 4.43 -4.79
CA SER A 24 6.95 3.66 -5.40
C SER A 24 7.03 3.85 -6.93
N ALA A 25 5.88 3.95 -7.60
CA ALA A 25 5.79 4.19 -9.03
C ALA A 25 6.34 5.56 -9.43
N VAL A 26 5.92 6.61 -8.73
CA VAL A 26 6.29 8.00 -9.06
C VAL A 26 7.71 8.32 -8.61
N LEU A 27 8.15 7.83 -7.44
CA LEU A 27 9.40 8.24 -6.82
C LEU A 27 10.58 7.32 -7.16
N ALA A 28 10.35 6.04 -7.42
CA ALA A 28 11.43 5.04 -7.50
C ALA A 28 11.44 4.19 -8.79
N ALA A 29 10.35 4.15 -9.57
CA ALA A 29 10.27 3.22 -10.72
C ALA A 29 11.30 3.51 -11.82
N ALA A 30 11.51 4.79 -12.16
CA ALA A 30 12.34 5.22 -13.29
C ALA A 30 13.63 5.94 -12.84
N PHE A 31 14.09 5.70 -11.62
CA PHE A 31 15.32 6.31 -11.13
C PHE A 31 16.54 5.83 -11.95
N PRO A 32 17.44 6.71 -12.40
CA PRO A 32 18.56 6.31 -13.25
C PRO A 32 19.49 5.32 -12.55
N ASN A 33 19.78 4.19 -13.21
CA ASN A 33 20.64 3.08 -12.76
C ASN A 33 20.21 2.32 -11.49
N VAL A 34 19.27 2.84 -10.69
CA VAL A 34 18.80 2.24 -9.42
C VAL A 34 17.28 2.17 -9.31
N GLY A 35 16.56 2.35 -10.42
CA GLY A 35 15.10 2.28 -10.44
C GLY A 35 14.57 0.88 -10.15
N ILE A 36 13.47 0.80 -9.41
CA ILE A 36 12.85 -0.48 -9.03
C ILE A 36 12.07 -1.15 -10.17
N GLY A 37 11.81 -0.40 -11.26
CA GLY A 37 11.08 -0.88 -12.43
C GLY A 37 9.65 -1.35 -12.14
N LEU A 38 9.02 -1.97 -13.15
CA LEU A 38 7.65 -2.50 -13.05
C LEU A 38 7.52 -3.60 -11.97
N LEU A 39 8.54 -4.45 -11.85
CA LEU A 39 8.55 -5.53 -10.86
C LEU A 39 8.53 -4.99 -9.43
N GLY A 40 9.36 -3.98 -9.14
CA GLY A 40 9.40 -3.39 -7.81
C GLY A 40 8.11 -2.65 -7.45
N VAL A 41 7.50 -1.97 -8.41
CA VAL A 41 6.18 -1.33 -8.21
C VAL A 41 5.09 -2.38 -7.94
N ALA A 42 5.04 -3.46 -8.74
CA ALA A 42 4.08 -4.55 -8.51
C ALA A 42 4.29 -5.19 -7.14
N PHE A 43 5.54 -5.37 -6.71
CA PHE A 43 5.88 -5.89 -5.40
C PHE A 43 5.48 -4.94 -4.27
N ALA A 44 5.68 -3.62 -4.44
CA ALA A 44 5.25 -2.61 -3.48
C ALA A 44 3.72 -2.62 -3.28
N PHE A 45 2.94 -2.68 -4.37
CA PHE A 45 1.49 -2.84 -4.30
C PHE A 45 1.10 -4.10 -3.52
N GLY A 46 1.70 -5.25 -3.85
CA GLY A 46 1.44 -6.51 -3.15
C GLY A 46 1.75 -6.43 -1.64
N LEU A 47 2.90 -5.85 -1.27
CA LEU A 47 3.29 -5.70 0.14
C LEU A 47 2.39 -4.72 0.90
N THR A 48 1.92 -3.63 0.29
CA THR A 48 0.99 -2.70 0.95
C THR A 48 -0.33 -3.39 1.31
N VAL A 49 -0.86 -4.24 0.43
CA VAL A 49 -2.07 -5.02 0.71
C VAL A 49 -1.80 -6.07 1.79
N LEU A 50 -0.71 -6.84 1.67
CA LEU A 50 -0.34 -7.89 2.63
C LEU A 50 -0.17 -7.32 4.04
N THR A 51 0.58 -6.23 4.18
CA THR A 51 0.84 -5.61 5.48
C THR A 51 -0.44 -5.09 6.14
N MET A 52 -1.34 -4.46 5.39
CA MET A 52 -2.60 -3.95 5.94
C MET A 52 -3.64 -5.03 6.21
N ALA A 53 -3.67 -6.10 5.40
CA ALA A 53 -4.49 -7.27 5.67
C ALA A 53 -4.13 -7.92 7.02
N TYR A 54 -2.83 -8.06 7.32
CA TYR A 54 -2.39 -8.56 8.62
C TYR A 54 -2.59 -7.54 9.75
N ALA A 55 -2.34 -6.25 9.52
CA ALA A 55 -2.40 -5.23 10.57
C ALA A 55 -3.84 -4.91 11.01
N ILE A 56 -4.77 -4.74 10.07
CA ILE A 56 -6.12 -4.24 10.34
C ILE A 56 -7.24 -5.00 9.63
N GLY A 57 -6.94 -6.06 8.87
CA GLY A 57 -7.95 -6.86 8.16
C GLY A 57 -8.91 -7.63 9.08
N HIS A 58 -8.62 -7.75 10.38
CA HIS A 58 -9.56 -8.30 11.36
C HIS A 58 -10.54 -7.24 11.91
N VAL A 59 -10.27 -5.96 11.65
CA VAL A 59 -11.09 -4.83 12.12
C VAL A 59 -12.23 -4.55 11.14
N SER A 60 -11.91 -4.57 9.83
CA SER A 60 -12.79 -4.26 8.71
C SER A 60 -13.31 -5.51 8.03
#